data_AF-A0A2N2YKI8-F1
#
_entry.id   AF-A0A2N2YKI8-F1
#
_cell.length_a   1.000
_cell.length_b   1.000
_cell.length_c   1.000
_cell.angle_alpha   90.00
_cell.angle_beta   90.00
_cell.angle_gamma   90.00
#
_symmetry.space_group_name_H-M   'P 1'
#
loop_
_entity.id
_entity.type
_entity.pdbx_description
1 polymer ?
#
loop_
_entity_poly.entity_id
_entity_poly.type
_entity_poly.pdbx_seq_one_letter_code
_entity_poly.pdbx_strand_id
1 'polypeptide(L)'
;MSNVYEQKVNDFMAKVIAKNPAEVEFHQAVHEVVETIIPFIEENPQYREAKILDRIVEPERTIIFRVPWLNDKGEVQVNRGFRIEMNSAIGPYKGGLRFHPTVNLGILKFLAFEQVFKNSLTTLPMGGGKGGSDFDPKGKSDNEVMRFTQSFMTELFRHIGPNTDVPAGDIGVGGREIGFLFGQYKRLRNEFTGVLTGKGMEWGGSLIRPEATGYGAVYFAQEMMKTRGESFKGKTVVISGSGNVAQYACEKATEFGAKVVTLSDSSGFIHDPKGINAEKLAYLMQLKNIKRGRIKEYAVKYGVEFHEGKRPWGIKCDVAMPCATQNEVNEEEAKALIANGCFVVCEGANMPSSPEAIEVYQNAKILYGLGKASNAGGVAVSGLEMSQNSMRFNWTREEVDEKLHQIMKDIHSTCVLYGKEGDYINYVKGANIGGFVKVADAMLAQGLV
;
A
#
# COMPACT_ATOMS: atom_id res chain seq x y z
N MET A 1 -15.64 -30.38 5.51
CA MET A 1 -15.34 -29.56 4.32
C MET A 1 -14.02 -28.81 4.44
N SER A 2 -13.55 -28.42 5.64
CA SER A 2 -12.23 -27.74 5.83
C SER A 2 -11.02 -28.56 5.36
N ASN A 3 -11.02 -29.87 5.63
CA ASN A 3 -9.84 -30.74 5.45
C ASN A 3 -9.33 -30.86 3.99
N VAL A 4 -10.23 -30.79 2.98
CA VAL A 4 -9.80 -30.96 1.56
C VAL A 4 -9.11 -29.71 1.01
N TYR A 5 -9.62 -28.52 1.34
CA TYR A 5 -9.00 -27.27 0.89
C TYR A 5 -7.70 -26.99 1.64
N GLU A 6 -7.65 -27.31 2.93
CA GLU A 6 -6.44 -27.22 3.74
C GLU A 6 -5.32 -28.11 3.18
N GLN A 7 -5.62 -29.36 2.82
CA GLN A 7 -4.63 -30.22 2.16
C GLN A 7 -4.14 -29.63 0.83
N LYS A 8 -5.04 -29.06 0.01
CA LYS A 8 -4.67 -28.43 -1.27
C LYS A 8 -3.80 -27.20 -1.09
N VAL A 9 -4.08 -26.36 -0.09
CA VAL A 9 -3.24 -25.23 0.32
C VAL A 9 -1.85 -25.75 0.70
N ASN A 10 -1.77 -26.74 1.58
CA ASN A 10 -0.51 -27.31 2.04
C ASN A 10 0.31 -27.92 0.88
N ASP A 11 -0.33 -28.68 0.00
CA ASP A 11 0.33 -29.29 -1.17
C ASP A 11 0.84 -28.23 -2.16
N PHE A 12 0.08 -27.15 -2.36
CA PHE A 12 0.51 -26.02 -3.19
C PHE A 12 1.68 -25.28 -2.56
N MET A 13 1.57 -24.93 -1.27
CA MET A 13 2.60 -24.23 -0.53
C MET A 13 3.89 -25.04 -0.44
N ALA A 14 3.83 -26.37 -0.29
CA ALA A 14 5.01 -27.24 -0.33
C ALA A 14 5.79 -27.08 -1.64
N LYS A 15 5.11 -26.94 -2.78
CA LYS A 15 5.76 -26.68 -4.08
C LYS A 15 6.39 -25.29 -4.14
N VAL A 16 5.68 -24.27 -3.64
CA VAL A 16 6.20 -22.89 -3.60
C VAL A 16 7.44 -22.81 -2.72
N ILE A 17 7.41 -23.42 -1.53
CA ILE A 17 8.53 -23.47 -0.59
C ILE A 17 9.72 -24.23 -1.19
N ALA A 18 9.47 -25.39 -1.82
CA ALA A 18 10.54 -26.17 -2.44
C ALA A 18 11.29 -25.40 -3.54
N LYS A 19 10.59 -24.55 -4.30
CA LYS A 19 11.22 -23.67 -5.30
C LYS A 19 11.93 -22.45 -4.69
N ASN A 20 11.46 -21.98 -3.53
CA ASN A 20 11.87 -20.69 -2.93
C ASN A 20 12.30 -20.85 -1.47
N PRO A 21 13.22 -21.75 -1.11
CA PRO A 21 13.38 -22.25 0.26
C PRO A 21 13.74 -21.20 1.33
N ALA A 22 14.27 -20.05 0.95
CA ALA A 22 14.76 -19.00 1.86
C ALA A 22 13.93 -17.70 1.83
N GLU A 23 12.71 -17.73 1.27
CA GLU A 23 11.89 -16.54 1.05
C GLU A 23 10.65 -16.52 1.95
N VAL A 24 10.86 -16.50 3.27
CA VAL A 24 9.77 -16.66 4.26
C VAL A 24 8.68 -15.59 4.15
N GLU A 25 9.03 -14.34 3.84
CA GLU A 25 8.06 -13.28 3.64
C GLU A 25 7.20 -13.52 2.39
N PHE A 26 7.79 -14.08 1.34
CA PHE A 26 7.07 -14.47 0.13
C PHE A 26 6.15 -15.65 0.39
N HIS A 27 6.57 -16.64 1.20
CA HIS A 27 5.72 -17.76 1.57
C HIS A 27 4.47 -17.31 2.33
N GLN A 28 4.64 -16.40 3.29
CA GLN A 28 3.51 -15.84 4.05
C GLN A 28 2.51 -15.18 3.11
N ALA A 29 2.98 -14.32 2.20
CA ALA A 29 2.13 -13.60 1.27
C ALA A 29 1.33 -14.53 0.35
N VAL A 30 1.99 -15.57 -0.17
CA VAL A 30 1.33 -16.57 -1.01
C VAL A 30 0.29 -17.33 -0.18
N HIS A 31 0.64 -17.78 1.03
CA HIS A 31 -0.27 -18.51 1.92
C HIS A 31 -1.58 -17.76 2.16
N GLU A 32 -1.49 -16.51 2.62
CA GLU A 32 -2.65 -15.65 2.94
C GLU A 32 -3.59 -15.47 1.72
N VAL A 33 -3.02 -15.43 0.51
CA VAL A 33 -3.79 -15.30 -0.72
C VAL A 33 -4.40 -16.63 -1.17
N VAL A 34 -3.66 -17.73 -1.13
CA VAL A 34 -4.14 -19.04 -1.62
C VAL A 34 -5.21 -19.65 -0.72
N GLU A 35 -5.20 -19.37 0.58
CA GLU A 35 -6.26 -19.81 1.49
C GLU A 35 -7.64 -19.32 1.05
N THR A 36 -7.69 -18.10 0.50
CA THR A 36 -8.93 -17.53 -0.03
C THR A 36 -9.21 -18.00 -1.47
N ILE A 37 -8.17 -18.10 -2.30
CA ILE A 37 -8.31 -18.32 -3.75
C ILE A 37 -8.55 -19.79 -4.10
N ILE A 38 -7.93 -20.75 -3.40
CA ILE A 38 -8.05 -22.18 -3.76
C ILE A 38 -9.51 -22.66 -3.75
N PRO A 39 -10.33 -22.38 -2.71
CA PRO A 39 -11.75 -22.74 -2.75
C PRO A 39 -12.47 -22.16 -3.97
N PHE A 40 -12.18 -20.89 -4.33
CA PHE A 40 -12.76 -20.25 -5.49
C PHE A 40 -12.32 -20.88 -6.82
N ILE A 41 -11.06 -21.27 -6.95
CA ILE A 41 -10.54 -21.97 -8.15
C ILE A 41 -11.20 -23.34 -8.31
N GLU A 42 -11.50 -24.06 -7.22
CA GLU A 42 -12.16 -25.37 -7.32
C GLU A 42 -13.61 -25.28 -7.81
N GLU A 43 -14.29 -24.17 -7.52
CA GLU A 43 -15.61 -23.85 -8.08
C GLU A 43 -15.53 -23.33 -9.53
N ASN A 44 -14.34 -22.96 -10.01
CA ASN A 44 -14.09 -22.35 -11.31
C ASN A 44 -12.96 -23.10 -12.07
N PRO A 45 -13.26 -24.29 -12.65
CA PRO A 45 -12.25 -25.23 -13.14
C PRO A 45 -11.35 -24.66 -14.24
N GLN A 46 -11.80 -23.65 -14.99
CA GLN A 46 -10.98 -22.99 -16.02
C GLN A 46 -9.67 -22.42 -15.47
N TYR A 47 -9.67 -21.90 -14.23
CA TYR A 47 -8.45 -21.39 -13.59
C TYR A 47 -7.51 -22.50 -13.16
N ARG A 48 -8.07 -23.63 -12.72
CA ARG A 48 -7.31 -24.81 -12.30
C ARG A 48 -6.66 -25.50 -13.49
N GLU A 49 -7.41 -25.73 -14.56
CA GLU A 49 -6.96 -26.41 -15.77
C GLU A 49 -5.83 -25.63 -16.46
N ALA A 50 -5.94 -24.30 -16.51
CA ALA A 50 -4.90 -23.43 -17.04
C ALA A 50 -3.74 -23.16 -16.06
N LYS A 51 -3.76 -23.77 -14.86
CA LYS A 51 -2.75 -23.58 -13.80
C LYS A 51 -2.47 -22.10 -13.50
N ILE A 52 -3.52 -21.28 -13.44
CA ILE A 52 -3.37 -19.84 -13.24
C ILE A 52 -2.64 -19.54 -11.94
N LEU A 53 -2.96 -20.24 -10.86
CA LEU A 53 -2.30 -19.99 -9.58
C LEU A 53 -0.80 -20.32 -9.61
N ASP A 54 -0.40 -21.44 -10.22
CA ASP A 54 1.01 -21.80 -10.40
C ASP A 54 1.76 -20.75 -11.24
N ARG A 55 1.09 -20.14 -12.23
CA ARG A 55 1.67 -19.10 -13.09
C ARG A 55 1.78 -17.77 -12.37
N ILE A 56 0.77 -17.35 -11.60
CA ILE A 56 0.76 -16.05 -10.90
C ILE A 56 1.82 -16.00 -9.80
N VAL A 57 2.12 -17.11 -9.12
CA VAL A 57 3.14 -17.13 -8.05
C VAL A 57 4.57 -17.12 -8.58
N GLU A 58 4.79 -17.42 -9.85
CA GLU A 58 6.10 -17.35 -10.50
C GLU A 58 6.24 -15.98 -11.17
N PRO A 59 7.20 -15.12 -10.74
CA PRO A 59 7.38 -13.82 -11.39
C PRO A 59 7.69 -14.00 -12.88
N GLU A 60 7.05 -13.24 -13.76
CA GLU A 60 7.38 -13.24 -15.20
C GLU A 60 8.87 -12.96 -15.43
N ARG A 61 9.45 -12.05 -14.65
CA ARG A 61 10.89 -11.77 -14.69
C ARG A 61 11.43 -11.22 -13.36
N THR A 62 12.62 -11.68 -12.98
CA THR A 62 13.38 -11.16 -11.83
C THR A 62 14.77 -10.74 -12.27
N ILE A 63 15.16 -9.51 -11.96
CA ILE A 63 16.44 -8.91 -12.32
C ILE A 63 17.18 -8.55 -11.04
N ILE A 64 18.40 -9.08 -10.89
CA ILE A 64 19.30 -8.79 -9.77
C ILE A 64 20.60 -8.26 -10.33
N PHE A 65 21.06 -7.13 -9.83
CA PHE A 65 22.23 -6.45 -10.38
C PHE A 65 23.10 -5.79 -9.32
N ARG A 66 24.36 -5.54 -9.68
CA ARG A 66 25.33 -4.84 -8.82
C ARG A 66 25.23 -3.33 -9.01
N VAL A 67 25.30 -2.57 -7.93
CA VAL A 67 25.24 -1.10 -7.94
C VAL A 67 26.50 -0.53 -7.28
N PRO A 68 27.57 -0.27 -8.04
CA PRO A 68 28.79 0.36 -7.53
C PRO A 68 28.66 1.89 -7.51
N TRP A 69 29.12 2.55 -6.45
CA TRP A 69 29.07 4.01 -6.32
C TRP A 69 30.20 4.53 -5.42
N LEU A 70 30.45 5.85 -5.44
CA LEU A 70 31.44 6.51 -4.58
C LEU A 70 30.75 7.26 -3.45
N ASN A 71 31.22 7.08 -2.21
CA ASN A 71 30.78 7.89 -1.09
C ASN A 71 31.47 9.27 -1.07
N ASP A 72 31.10 10.16 -0.14
CA ASP A 72 31.69 11.51 -0.09
C ASP A 72 33.19 11.53 0.25
N LYS A 73 33.74 10.42 0.76
CA LYS A 73 35.17 10.24 1.02
C LYS A 73 35.94 9.69 -0.19
N GLY A 74 35.25 9.44 -1.32
CA GLY A 74 35.85 8.83 -2.51
C GLY A 74 36.06 7.31 -2.38
N GLU A 75 35.46 6.66 -1.38
CA GLU A 75 35.55 5.21 -1.18
C GLU A 75 34.50 4.51 -2.05
N VAL A 76 34.90 3.40 -2.69
CA VAL A 76 34.01 2.56 -3.48
C VAL A 76 33.07 1.80 -2.54
N GLN A 77 31.78 1.91 -2.82
CA GLN A 77 30.70 1.20 -2.16
C GLN A 77 30.00 0.30 -3.18
N VAL A 78 29.46 -0.83 -2.72
CA VAL A 78 28.74 -1.78 -3.57
C VAL A 78 27.48 -2.24 -2.87
N ASN A 79 26.37 -2.10 -3.56
CA ASN A 79 25.05 -2.56 -3.11
C ASN A 79 24.43 -3.50 -4.14
N ARG A 80 23.41 -4.25 -3.72
CA ARG A 80 22.60 -5.09 -4.61
C ARG A 80 21.33 -4.35 -5.00
N GLY A 81 21.03 -4.32 -6.30
CA GLY A 81 19.79 -3.81 -6.87
C GLY A 81 18.89 -4.94 -7.34
N PHE A 82 17.58 -4.71 -7.30
CA PHE A 82 16.55 -5.68 -7.65
C PHE A 82 15.42 -5.02 -8.44
N ARG A 83 14.86 -5.75 -9.40
CA ARG A 83 13.56 -5.48 -9.99
C ARG A 83 12.81 -6.79 -10.28
N ILE A 84 11.65 -6.94 -9.66
CA ILE A 84 10.73 -8.06 -9.80
C ILE A 84 9.55 -7.54 -10.62
N GLU A 85 9.42 -8.07 -11.83
CA GLU A 85 8.33 -7.82 -12.76
C GLU A 85 7.38 -9.01 -12.65
N MET A 86 6.39 -8.89 -11.76
CA MET A 86 5.63 -10.04 -11.27
C MET A 86 4.60 -10.51 -12.29
N ASN A 87 3.77 -9.60 -12.78
CA ASN A 87 2.69 -9.93 -13.70
C ASN A 87 2.33 -8.72 -14.57
N SER A 88 2.21 -8.91 -15.88
CA SER A 88 1.87 -7.85 -16.84
C SER A 88 0.52 -8.05 -17.54
N ALA A 89 -0.27 -9.04 -17.11
CA ALA A 89 -1.51 -9.44 -17.79
C ALA A 89 -2.51 -8.29 -17.97
N ILE A 90 -2.55 -7.34 -17.04
CA ILE A 90 -3.50 -6.21 -17.07
C ILE A 90 -2.85 -4.86 -17.40
N GLY A 91 -1.57 -4.83 -17.78
CA GLY A 91 -0.84 -3.61 -18.15
C GLY A 91 0.64 -3.64 -17.74
N PRO A 92 1.37 -2.53 -17.91
CA PRO A 92 2.78 -2.42 -17.53
C PRO A 92 3.01 -2.77 -16.07
N TYR A 93 4.16 -3.36 -15.74
CA TYR A 93 4.51 -3.64 -14.35
C TYR A 93 4.49 -2.35 -13.54
N LYS A 94 3.83 -2.38 -12.38
CA LYS A 94 3.72 -1.19 -11.53
C LYS A 94 4.04 -1.53 -10.09
N GLY A 95 5.04 -0.86 -9.54
CA GLY A 95 5.25 -0.82 -8.09
C GLY A 95 6.53 -0.13 -7.66
N GLY A 96 6.56 0.23 -6.38
CA GLY A 96 7.61 1.07 -5.79
C GLY A 96 9.01 0.46 -5.75
N LEU A 97 9.99 1.33 -5.56
CA LEU A 97 11.38 1.00 -5.25
C LEU A 97 11.65 1.24 -3.77
N ARG A 98 12.21 0.27 -3.05
CA ARG A 98 12.55 0.38 -1.62
C ARG A 98 14.06 0.39 -1.41
N PHE A 99 14.59 1.38 -0.71
CA PHE A 99 15.99 1.43 -0.27
C PHE A 99 16.04 1.27 1.25
N HIS A 100 16.45 0.09 1.69
CA HIS A 100 16.55 -0.22 3.12
C HIS A 100 17.54 -1.37 3.34
N PRO A 101 18.36 -1.36 4.40
CA PRO A 101 19.40 -2.39 4.62
C PRO A 101 18.85 -3.81 4.80
N THR A 102 17.55 -3.98 5.06
CA THR A 102 16.92 -5.31 5.18
C THR A 102 16.44 -5.87 3.85
N VAL A 103 16.44 -5.09 2.75
CA VAL A 103 15.91 -5.50 1.45
C VAL A 103 16.63 -6.75 0.95
N ASN A 104 15.84 -7.78 0.60
CA ASN A 104 16.29 -9.00 -0.04
C ASN A 104 15.25 -9.45 -1.09
N LEU A 105 15.54 -10.55 -1.80
CA LEU A 105 14.65 -11.05 -2.86
C LEU A 105 13.29 -11.48 -2.32
N GLY A 106 13.24 -12.21 -1.19
CA GLY A 106 11.99 -12.68 -0.57
C GLY A 106 11.05 -11.54 -0.21
N ILE A 107 11.56 -10.48 0.44
CA ILE A 107 10.79 -9.27 0.77
C ILE A 107 10.25 -8.60 -0.49
N LEU A 108 11.05 -8.47 -1.54
CA LEU A 108 10.60 -7.79 -2.75
C LEU A 108 9.62 -8.63 -3.58
N LYS A 109 9.76 -9.96 -3.60
CA LYS A 109 8.78 -10.88 -4.22
C LYS A 109 7.45 -10.86 -3.48
N PHE A 110 7.47 -10.88 -2.15
CA PHE A 110 6.29 -10.63 -1.32
C PHE A 110 5.56 -9.37 -1.76
N LEU A 111 6.28 -8.24 -1.75
CA LEU A 111 5.68 -6.95 -2.08
C LEU A 111 5.20 -6.89 -3.53
N ALA A 112 5.91 -7.53 -4.47
CA ALA A 112 5.53 -7.57 -5.88
C ALA A 112 4.27 -8.42 -6.13
N PHE A 113 4.16 -9.57 -5.45
CA PHE A 113 3.00 -10.45 -5.51
C PHE A 113 1.74 -9.76 -4.99
N GLU A 114 1.81 -9.14 -3.80
CA GLU A 114 0.72 -8.34 -3.24
C GLU A 114 0.32 -7.17 -4.17
N GLN A 115 1.30 -6.56 -4.84
CA GLN A 115 1.07 -5.44 -5.76
C GLN A 115 0.25 -5.84 -6.99
N VAL A 116 0.31 -7.09 -7.45
CA VAL A 116 -0.52 -7.59 -8.57
C VAL A 116 -2.00 -7.42 -8.26
N PHE A 117 -2.44 -7.96 -7.14
CA PHE A 117 -3.85 -7.95 -6.74
C PHE A 117 -4.32 -6.54 -6.34
N LYS A 118 -3.46 -5.80 -5.64
CA LYS A 118 -3.74 -4.42 -5.28
C LYS A 118 -3.96 -3.53 -6.50
N ASN A 119 -3.12 -3.66 -7.53
CA ASN A 119 -3.25 -2.89 -8.76
C ASN A 119 -4.48 -3.32 -9.56
N SER A 120 -4.73 -4.62 -9.62
CA SER A 120 -5.93 -5.19 -10.25
C SER A 120 -7.21 -4.57 -9.73
N LEU A 121 -7.35 -4.45 -8.41
CA LEU A 121 -8.51 -3.86 -7.75
C LEU A 121 -8.79 -2.41 -8.15
N THR A 122 -7.77 -1.62 -8.51
CA THR A 122 -7.94 -0.20 -8.87
C THR A 122 -8.74 0.06 -10.13
N THR A 123 -9.16 -0.99 -10.85
CA THR A 123 -9.78 -0.97 -12.18
C THR A 123 -8.87 -0.47 -13.32
N LEU A 124 -7.80 0.26 -13.01
CA LEU A 124 -6.82 0.77 -13.98
C LEU A 124 -5.95 -0.34 -14.62
N PRO A 125 -5.37 -0.09 -15.81
CA PRO A 125 -4.55 -1.07 -16.52
C PRO A 125 -3.10 -1.08 -16.02
N MET A 126 -2.87 -1.68 -14.84
CA MET A 126 -1.56 -1.76 -14.20
C MET A 126 -1.25 -3.18 -13.76
N GLY A 127 -0.19 -3.78 -14.30
CA GLY A 127 0.38 -5.03 -13.81
C GLY A 127 1.03 -4.87 -12.42
N GLY A 128 1.68 -5.89 -11.90
CA GLY A 128 2.35 -5.85 -10.59
C GLY A 128 3.87 -5.96 -10.68
N GLY A 129 4.58 -5.21 -9.85
CA GLY A 129 6.02 -5.33 -9.72
C GLY A 129 6.54 -4.69 -8.43
N LYS A 130 7.82 -4.88 -8.14
CA LYS A 130 8.52 -4.19 -7.05
C LYS A 130 10.02 -4.17 -7.33
N GLY A 131 10.74 -3.23 -6.74
CA GLY A 131 12.20 -3.26 -6.79
C GLY A 131 12.82 -2.57 -5.60
N GLY A 132 14.13 -2.45 -5.61
CA GLY A 132 14.83 -1.81 -4.51
C GLY A 132 16.29 -2.17 -4.42
N SER A 133 16.89 -1.81 -3.29
CA SER A 133 18.27 -2.11 -2.96
C SER A 133 18.47 -2.21 -1.45
N ASP A 134 19.47 -2.99 -1.05
CA ASP A 134 20.00 -3.04 0.32
C ASP A 134 20.74 -1.75 0.74
N PHE A 135 20.75 -0.72 -0.11
CA PHE A 135 21.27 0.60 0.22
C PHE A 135 20.50 1.27 1.37
N ASP A 136 21.24 1.74 2.37
CA ASP A 136 20.69 2.53 3.48
C ASP A 136 20.85 4.04 3.23
N PRO A 137 19.76 4.78 2.92
CA PRO A 137 19.82 6.23 2.72
C PRO A 137 20.03 7.01 4.03
N LYS A 138 19.88 6.38 5.20
CA LYS A 138 20.09 7.05 6.48
C LYS A 138 21.55 7.44 6.65
N GLY A 139 21.75 8.68 7.10
CA GLY A 139 23.08 9.24 7.32
C GLY A 139 23.85 9.56 6.03
N LYS A 140 23.24 9.42 4.85
CA LYS A 140 23.86 9.77 3.57
C LYS A 140 23.59 11.22 3.20
N SER A 141 24.56 11.86 2.56
CA SER A 141 24.36 13.19 1.99
C SER A 141 23.48 13.14 0.74
N ASP A 142 22.95 14.29 0.33
CA ASP A 142 22.20 14.39 -0.93
C ASP A 142 23.04 13.95 -2.14
N ASN A 143 24.35 14.23 -2.12
CA ASN A 143 25.27 13.84 -3.17
C ASN A 143 25.51 12.33 -3.22
N GLU A 144 25.63 11.68 -2.06
CA GLU A 144 25.75 10.21 -1.99
C GLU A 144 24.49 9.53 -2.52
N VAL A 145 23.32 10.02 -2.12
CA VAL A 145 22.03 9.51 -2.61
C VAL A 145 21.88 9.73 -4.12
N MET A 146 22.28 10.90 -4.63
CA MET A 146 22.28 11.18 -6.06
C MET A 146 23.22 10.22 -6.83
N ARG A 147 24.46 10.02 -6.37
CA ARG A 147 25.41 9.10 -7.02
C ARG A 147 24.91 7.66 -6.99
N PHE A 148 24.34 7.22 -5.87
CA PHE A 148 23.73 5.90 -5.74
C PHE A 148 22.57 5.72 -6.72
N THR A 149 21.59 6.64 -6.71
CA THR A 149 20.41 6.56 -7.60
C THR A 149 20.79 6.62 -9.08
N GLN A 150 21.80 7.41 -9.45
CA GLN A 150 22.33 7.43 -10.81
C GLN A 150 22.96 6.10 -11.20
N SER A 151 23.77 5.49 -10.31
CA SER A 151 24.35 4.16 -10.54
C SER A 151 23.26 3.09 -10.66
N PHE A 152 22.28 3.10 -9.77
CA PHE A 152 21.13 2.20 -9.78
C PHE A 152 20.35 2.29 -11.10
N MET A 153 20.02 3.51 -11.53
CA MET A 153 19.29 3.74 -12.78
C MET A 153 20.13 3.41 -14.03
N THR A 154 21.46 3.48 -13.94
CA THR A 154 22.34 3.11 -15.05
C THR A 154 22.24 1.62 -15.44
N GLU A 155 21.78 0.76 -14.53
CA GLU A 155 21.35 -0.58 -14.91
C GLU A 155 19.84 -0.66 -15.15
N LEU A 156 19.02 -0.11 -14.25
CA LEU A 156 17.57 -0.28 -14.32
C LEU A 156 16.92 0.29 -15.59
N PHE A 157 17.48 1.35 -16.19
CA PHE A 157 16.85 2.08 -17.30
C PHE A 157 16.53 1.22 -18.54
N ARG A 158 17.26 0.11 -18.76
CA ARG A 158 17.07 -0.78 -19.91
C ARG A 158 15.92 -1.78 -19.73
N HIS A 159 15.42 -1.90 -18.50
CA HIS A 159 14.36 -2.84 -18.13
C HIS A 159 13.01 -2.13 -17.91
N ILE A 160 13.02 -0.80 -17.76
CA ILE A 160 11.82 -0.01 -17.48
C ILE A 160 11.43 0.91 -18.63
N GLY A 161 10.17 1.33 -18.66
CA GLY A 161 9.63 2.20 -19.70
C GLY A 161 8.13 2.45 -19.53
N PRO A 162 7.59 3.49 -20.20
CA PRO A 162 6.21 3.92 -19.98
C PRO A 162 5.15 2.85 -20.27
N ASN A 163 5.47 1.90 -21.15
CA ASN A 163 4.59 0.78 -21.54
C ASN A 163 5.14 -0.59 -21.13
N THR A 164 6.15 -0.63 -20.25
CA THR A 164 6.82 -1.88 -19.84
C THR A 164 6.78 -2.01 -18.33
N ASP A 165 7.47 -1.11 -17.62
CA ASP A 165 7.52 -1.06 -16.17
C ASP A 165 7.61 0.40 -15.73
N VAL A 166 6.70 0.82 -14.85
CA VAL A 166 6.64 2.16 -14.28
C VAL A 166 6.84 2.12 -12.76
N PRO A 167 8.09 2.24 -12.26
CA PRO A 167 8.36 2.25 -10.83
C PRO A 167 7.82 3.49 -10.10
N ALA A 168 7.89 3.49 -8.77
CA ALA A 168 7.47 4.59 -7.90
C ALA A 168 8.35 4.67 -6.64
N GLY A 169 8.04 5.61 -5.74
CA GLY A 169 8.64 5.66 -4.41
C GLY A 169 8.10 4.58 -3.46
N ASP A 170 8.89 4.24 -2.44
CA ASP A 170 8.56 3.39 -1.30
C ASP A 170 9.48 3.80 -0.11
N ILE A 171 9.63 2.96 0.92
CA ILE A 171 10.54 3.24 2.04
C ILE A 171 11.95 3.50 1.52
N GLY A 172 12.53 4.65 1.90
CA GLY A 172 13.86 5.09 1.45
C GLY A 172 13.92 5.71 0.06
N VAL A 173 12.79 5.79 -0.67
CA VAL A 173 12.68 6.41 -2.00
C VAL A 173 11.52 7.41 -2.01
N GLY A 174 11.82 8.66 -1.68
CA GLY A 174 10.89 9.79 -1.71
C GLY A 174 10.99 10.61 -3.00
N GLY A 175 10.44 11.82 -2.98
CA GLY A 175 10.46 12.73 -4.13
C GLY A 175 11.89 13.11 -4.57
N ARG A 176 12.83 13.21 -3.62
CA ARG A 176 14.26 13.46 -3.90
C ARG A 176 14.86 12.34 -4.75
N GLU A 177 14.73 11.09 -4.30
CA GLU A 177 15.24 9.92 -5.02
C GLU A 177 14.56 9.75 -6.37
N ILE A 178 13.22 9.92 -6.45
CA ILE A 178 12.48 9.85 -7.71
C ILE A 178 12.96 10.93 -8.69
N GLY A 179 13.29 12.13 -8.21
CA GLY A 179 13.90 13.19 -9.02
C GLY A 179 15.25 12.79 -9.62
N PHE A 180 16.16 12.24 -8.80
CA PHE A 180 17.47 11.79 -9.28
C PHE A 180 17.38 10.59 -10.23
N LEU A 181 16.53 9.61 -9.92
CA LEU A 181 16.25 8.45 -10.77
C LEU A 181 15.68 8.90 -12.13
N PHE A 182 14.68 9.79 -12.13
CA PHE A 182 14.08 10.32 -13.37
C PHE A 182 15.10 11.11 -14.19
N GLY A 183 15.90 11.97 -13.54
CA GLY A 183 16.95 12.73 -14.20
C GLY A 183 17.96 11.82 -14.91
N GLN A 184 18.40 10.75 -14.25
CA GLN A 184 19.32 9.78 -14.87
C GLN A 184 18.66 8.98 -15.99
N TYR A 185 17.41 8.53 -15.81
CA TYR A 185 16.68 7.85 -16.87
C TYR A 185 16.57 8.72 -18.12
N LYS A 186 16.13 9.97 -17.96
CA LYS A 186 16.01 10.95 -19.03
C LYS A 186 17.34 11.15 -19.76
N ARG A 187 18.45 11.24 -19.02
CA ARG A 187 19.80 11.38 -19.60
C ARG A 187 20.20 10.15 -20.44
N LEU A 188 19.93 8.94 -19.96
CA LEU A 188 20.34 7.70 -20.64
C LEU A 188 19.46 7.35 -21.83
N ARG A 189 18.14 7.57 -21.72
CA ARG A 189 17.15 7.25 -22.76
C ARG A 189 16.93 8.38 -23.76
N ASN A 190 17.33 9.61 -23.41
CA ASN A 190 17.09 10.81 -24.18
C ASN A 190 15.59 11.04 -24.50
N GLU A 191 14.72 10.82 -23.51
CA GLU A 191 13.28 11.00 -23.65
C GLU A 191 12.64 11.53 -22.36
N PHE A 192 11.57 12.33 -22.49
CA PHE A 192 10.75 12.79 -21.38
C PHE A 192 9.40 12.08 -21.42
N THR A 193 9.22 11.06 -20.57
CA THR A 193 8.05 10.18 -20.56
C THR A 193 7.64 9.78 -19.14
N GLY A 194 6.45 9.23 -18.98
CA GLY A 194 5.90 8.78 -17.70
C GLY A 194 6.49 7.46 -17.19
N VAL A 195 7.82 7.35 -17.08
CA VAL A 195 8.49 6.12 -16.62
C VAL A 195 8.48 5.92 -15.10
N LEU A 196 8.23 6.99 -14.33
CA LEU A 196 8.14 6.94 -12.87
C LEU A 196 6.90 7.71 -12.42
N THR A 197 6.27 7.25 -11.34
CA THR A 197 5.21 8.01 -10.64
C THR A 197 5.69 8.54 -9.29
N GLY A 198 4.98 9.53 -8.75
CA GLY A 198 5.43 10.30 -7.58
C GLY A 198 6.46 11.36 -7.96
N LYS A 199 6.37 11.90 -9.18
CA LYS A 199 7.19 13.01 -9.65
C LYS A 199 6.79 14.32 -8.99
N GLY A 200 7.68 15.31 -9.03
CA GLY A 200 7.36 16.67 -8.61
C GLY A 200 6.40 17.35 -9.59
N MET A 201 5.61 18.30 -9.09
CA MET A 201 4.55 18.96 -9.87
C MET A 201 5.10 19.70 -11.08
N GLU A 202 6.31 20.24 -10.97
CA GLU A 202 6.96 21.04 -12.01
C GLU A 202 7.40 20.20 -13.22
N TRP A 203 7.40 18.86 -13.10
CA TRP A 203 7.95 17.96 -14.10
C TRP A 203 7.14 16.66 -14.25
N GLY A 204 5.80 16.77 -14.18
CA GLY A 204 4.86 15.71 -14.55
C GLY A 204 4.31 14.89 -13.38
N GLY A 205 4.41 15.40 -12.15
CA GLY A 205 3.68 14.87 -10.99
C GLY A 205 2.18 15.14 -11.08
N SER A 206 1.40 14.46 -10.24
CA SER A 206 -0.05 14.65 -10.11
C SER A 206 -0.40 15.33 -8.78
N LEU A 207 -1.38 16.22 -8.81
CA LEU A 207 -2.06 16.69 -7.61
C LEU A 207 -2.70 15.49 -6.86
N ILE A 208 -3.05 15.68 -5.59
CA ILE A 208 -3.59 14.65 -4.69
C ILE A 208 -2.61 13.51 -4.37
N ARG A 209 -1.43 13.41 -5.00
CA ARG A 209 -0.49 12.31 -4.74
C ARG A 209 -0.10 12.17 -3.25
N PRO A 210 0.24 13.24 -2.51
CA PRO A 210 0.43 13.14 -1.06
C PRO A 210 -0.81 12.63 -0.32
N GLU A 211 -1.99 13.09 -0.68
CA GLU A 211 -3.25 12.84 0.02
C GLU A 211 -3.84 11.45 -0.28
N ALA A 212 -3.53 10.91 -1.46
CA ALA A 212 -4.21 9.81 -2.11
C ALA A 212 -4.48 8.59 -1.23
N THR A 213 -3.48 8.13 -0.46
CA THR A 213 -3.63 6.95 0.39
C THR A 213 -4.53 7.22 1.61
N GLY A 214 -4.36 8.38 2.25
CA GLY A 214 -5.17 8.76 3.41
C GLY A 214 -6.62 9.03 3.02
N TYR A 215 -6.82 9.80 1.95
CA TYR A 215 -8.14 10.04 1.36
C TYR A 215 -8.79 8.74 0.90
N GLY A 216 -8.04 7.87 0.21
CA GLY A 216 -8.52 6.58 -0.26
C GLY A 216 -9.03 5.70 0.87
N ALA A 217 -8.29 5.61 1.99
CA ALA A 217 -8.72 4.84 3.16
C ALA A 217 -10.03 5.40 3.77
N VAL A 218 -10.18 6.72 3.85
CA VAL A 218 -11.42 7.35 4.33
C VAL A 218 -12.57 7.11 3.34
N TYR A 219 -12.36 7.23 2.03
CA TYR A 219 -13.37 6.94 1.02
C TYR A 219 -13.82 5.48 1.08
N PHE A 220 -12.90 4.53 1.20
CA PHE A 220 -13.24 3.13 1.34
C PHE A 220 -14.04 2.85 2.62
N ALA A 221 -13.61 3.39 3.76
CA ALA A 221 -14.36 3.30 5.01
C ALA A 221 -15.77 3.90 4.90
N GLN A 222 -15.91 5.04 4.22
CA GLN A 222 -17.18 5.69 4.00
C GLN A 222 -18.13 4.80 3.17
N GLU A 223 -17.64 4.10 2.15
CA GLU A 223 -18.44 3.12 1.40
C GLU A 223 -18.78 1.88 2.23
N MET A 224 -17.87 1.39 3.07
CA MET A 224 -18.19 0.32 4.02
C MET A 224 -19.31 0.73 4.99
N MET A 225 -19.27 1.94 5.53
CA MET A 225 -20.28 2.43 6.48
C MET A 225 -21.66 2.59 5.83
N LYS A 226 -21.71 3.02 4.56
CA LYS A 226 -22.97 3.16 3.81
C LYS A 226 -23.75 1.84 3.70
N THR A 227 -23.08 0.69 3.71
CA THR A 227 -23.77 -0.62 3.69
C THR A 227 -24.58 -0.89 4.96
N ARG A 228 -24.32 -0.14 6.03
CA ARG A 228 -25.05 -0.18 7.31
C ARG A 228 -25.88 1.08 7.56
N GLY A 229 -26.06 1.93 6.55
CA GLY A 229 -26.75 3.22 6.71
C GLY A 229 -26.00 4.23 7.58
N GLU A 230 -24.69 4.02 7.77
CA GLU A 230 -23.84 4.84 8.62
C GLU A 230 -23.00 5.85 7.82
N SER A 231 -22.49 6.88 8.49
CA SER A 231 -21.58 7.88 7.92
C SER A 231 -20.55 8.36 8.93
N PHE A 232 -19.51 9.06 8.46
CA PHE A 232 -18.50 9.66 9.34
C PHE A 232 -19.03 10.78 10.24
N LYS A 233 -20.16 11.40 9.89
CA LYS A 233 -20.71 12.56 10.60
C LYS A 233 -20.98 12.22 12.07
N GLY A 234 -20.29 12.92 12.97
CA GLY A 234 -20.43 12.75 14.42
C GLY A 234 -19.73 11.52 15.01
N LYS A 235 -19.07 10.69 14.19
CA LYS A 235 -18.34 9.50 14.65
C LYS A 235 -16.99 9.89 15.25
N THR A 236 -16.57 9.18 16.28
CA THR A 236 -15.25 9.30 16.89
C THR A 236 -14.26 8.39 16.17
N VAL A 237 -13.17 8.96 15.66
CA VAL A 237 -12.17 8.24 14.87
C VAL A 237 -10.84 8.23 15.61
N VAL A 238 -10.26 7.04 15.75
CA VAL A 238 -8.91 6.83 16.27
C VAL A 238 -7.99 6.52 15.10
N ILE A 239 -6.93 7.31 14.94
CA ILE A 239 -5.93 7.14 13.89
C ILE A 239 -4.56 6.92 14.56
N SER A 240 -3.82 5.90 14.12
CA SER A 240 -2.41 5.78 14.47
C SER A 240 -1.53 6.40 13.39
N GLY A 241 -0.29 6.72 13.76
CA GLY A 241 0.65 7.39 12.89
C GLY A 241 0.43 8.89 12.83
N SER A 242 1.42 9.56 12.27
CA SER A 242 1.47 11.01 12.08
C SER A 242 2.26 11.37 10.82
N GLY A 243 2.50 10.36 9.97
CA GLY A 243 3.05 10.53 8.64
C GLY A 243 1.96 10.89 7.63
N ASN A 244 2.36 10.89 6.37
CA ASN A 244 1.54 11.29 5.23
C ASN A 244 0.14 10.66 5.21
N VAL A 245 0.03 9.33 5.37
CA VAL A 245 -1.27 8.63 5.37
C VAL A 245 -2.17 9.10 6.51
N ALA A 246 -1.65 9.17 7.73
CA ALA A 246 -2.42 9.55 8.92
C ALA A 246 -2.86 11.03 8.88
N GLN A 247 -1.99 11.93 8.41
CA GLN A 247 -2.31 13.36 8.26
C GLN A 247 -3.52 13.57 7.34
N TYR A 248 -3.51 12.94 6.17
CA TYR A 248 -4.59 13.13 5.19
C TYR A 248 -5.82 12.25 5.45
N ALA A 249 -5.68 11.12 6.17
CA ALA A 249 -6.83 10.41 6.73
C ALA A 249 -7.53 11.28 7.78
N CYS A 250 -6.77 11.97 8.65
CA CYS A 250 -7.33 12.93 9.60
C CYS A 250 -8.06 14.07 8.88
N GLU A 251 -7.44 14.66 7.87
CA GLU A 251 -8.02 15.74 7.06
C GLU A 251 -9.37 15.31 6.48
N LYS A 252 -9.40 14.22 5.70
CA LYS A 252 -10.61 13.79 5.00
C LYS A 252 -11.71 13.30 5.95
N ALA A 253 -11.36 12.60 7.04
CA ALA A 253 -12.34 12.19 8.04
C ALA A 253 -13.00 13.41 8.72
N THR A 254 -12.21 14.44 9.03
CA THR A 254 -12.74 15.70 9.59
C THR A 254 -13.59 16.48 8.59
N GLU A 255 -13.23 16.50 7.30
CA GLU A 255 -14.07 17.06 6.23
C GLU A 255 -15.44 16.38 6.14
N PHE A 256 -15.50 15.06 6.38
CA PHE A 256 -16.75 14.30 6.46
C PHE A 256 -17.49 14.42 7.81
N GLY A 257 -17.04 15.32 8.69
CA GLY A 257 -17.70 15.63 9.95
C GLY A 257 -17.39 14.65 11.07
N ALA A 258 -16.34 13.84 10.95
CA ALA A 258 -15.87 12.97 12.02
C ALA A 258 -15.02 13.74 13.05
N LYS A 259 -14.99 13.23 14.27
CA LYS A 259 -14.13 13.73 15.34
C LYS A 259 -12.93 12.82 15.49
N VAL A 260 -11.82 13.17 14.85
CA VAL A 260 -10.54 12.45 14.98
C VAL A 260 -9.89 12.84 16.31
N VAL A 261 -9.65 11.87 17.19
CA VAL A 261 -9.20 12.12 18.58
C VAL A 261 -7.79 11.66 18.90
N THR A 262 -7.13 10.93 18.00
CA THR A 262 -5.76 10.45 18.22
C THR A 262 -4.92 10.54 16.96
N LEU A 263 -3.61 10.73 17.16
CA LEU A 263 -2.52 10.52 16.21
C LEU A 263 -1.29 10.02 16.99
N SER A 264 -0.38 9.29 16.35
CA SER A 264 0.77 8.70 17.05
C SER A 264 2.09 8.83 16.30
N ASP A 265 3.20 8.67 17.00
CA ASP A 265 4.48 8.35 16.38
C ASP A 265 5.18 7.25 17.17
N SER A 266 6.43 6.94 16.81
CA SER A 266 7.20 5.88 17.47
C SER A 266 7.40 6.07 18.98
N SER A 267 7.11 7.25 19.53
CA SER A 267 7.25 7.54 20.97
C SER A 267 5.97 7.37 21.78
N GLY A 268 4.80 7.25 21.13
CA GLY A 268 3.50 7.19 21.80
C GLY A 268 2.40 7.88 20.99
N PHE A 269 1.24 8.12 21.59
CA PHE A 269 0.10 8.78 20.94
C PHE A 269 -0.44 9.95 21.73
N ILE A 270 -1.03 10.91 21.02
CA ILE A 270 -1.80 12.02 21.61
C ILE A 270 -3.28 11.64 21.68
N HIS A 271 -3.96 12.08 22.73
CA HIS A 271 -5.42 11.98 22.83
C HIS A 271 -6.03 13.37 23.01
N ASP A 272 -6.77 13.82 22.00
CA ASP A 272 -7.45 15.12 21.95
C ASP A 272 -8.98 14.91 21.91
N PRO A 273 -9.66 14.84 23.07
CA PRO A 273 -11.08 14.50 23.15
C PRO A 273 -12.02 15.47 22.40
N LYS A 274 -11.54 16.70 22.18
CA LYS A 274 -12.25 17.76 21.44
C LYS A 274 -12.10 17.62 19.93
N GLY A 275 -11.18 16.77 19.48
CA GLY A 275 -10.90 16.52 18.07
C GLY A 275 -9.77 17.39 17.52
N ILE A 276 -9.18 16.90 16.43
CA ILE A 276 -8.11 17.55 15.66
C ILE A 276 -8.76 18.31 14.49
N ASN A 277 -8.92 19.62 14.64
CA ASN A 277 -9.46 20.50 13.59
C ASN A 277 -8.35 20.91 12.59
N ALA A 278 -8.72 21.65 11.54
CA ALA A 278 -7.80 22.08 10.49
C ALA A 278 -6.58 22.87 11.03
N GLU A 279 -6.74 23.71 12.05
CA GLU A 279 -5.64 24.47 12.65
C GLU A 279 -4.65 23.56 13.38
N LYS A 280 -5.17 22.64 14.20
CA LYS A 280 -4.37 21.65 14.92
C LYS A 280 -3.65 20.71 13.95
N LEU A 281 -4.32 20.30 12.88
CA LEU A 281 -3.73 19.47 11.83
C LEU A 281 -2.63 20.24 11.07
N ALA A 282 -2.85 21.51 10.70
CA ALA A 282 -1.83 22.32 10.05
C ALA A 282 -0.57 22.47 10.91
N TYR A 283 -0.73 22.68 12.22
CA TYR A 283 0.40 22.67 13.15
C TYR A 283 1.12 21.32 13.17
N LEU A 284 0.38 20.21 13.23
CA LEU A 284 0.96 18.88 13.19
C LEU A 284 1.77 18.66 11.90
N MET A 285 1.23 19.04 10.75
CA MET A 285 1.92 18.92 9.47
C MET A 285 3.21 19.74 9.46
N GLN A 286 3.20 20.97 9.99
CA GLN A 286 4.41 21.78 10.16
C GLN A 286 5.42 21.10 11.10
N LEU A 287 4.96 20.56 12.22
CA LEU A 287 5.78 19.86 13.21
C LEU A 287 6.47 18.63 12.60
N LYS A 288 5.72 17.79 11.87
CA LYS A 288 6.22 16.51 11.35
C LYS A 288 6.98 16.66 10.03
N ASN A 289 6.51 17.51 9.11
CA ASN A 289 7.05 17.60 7.76
C ASN A 289 8.21 18.61 7.65
N ILE A 290 8.18 19.68 8.43
CA ILE A 290 9.22 20.74 8.38
C ILE A 290 10.18 20.61 9.56
N LYS A 291 9.68 20.67 10.79
CA LYS A 291 10.53 20.64 12.00
C LYS A 291 11.09 19.25 12.33
N ARG A 292 10.50 18.20 11.77
CA ARG A 292 10.80 16.79 12.08
C ARG A 292 10.71 16.48 13.59
N GLY A 293 9.76 17.12 14.27
CA GLY A 293 9.55 17.01 15.71
C GLY A 293 8.79 15.75 16.15
N ARG A 294 8.63 15.62 17.46
CA ARG A 294 7.92 14.50 18.12
C ARG A 294 6.49 14.86 18.44
N ILE A 295 5.59 13.87 18.37
CA ILE A 295 4.15 14.08 18.57
C ILE A 295 3.82 14.66 19.95
N LYS A 296 4.65 14.41 20.97
CA LYS A 296 4.52 15.02 22.31
C LYS A 296 4.54 16.55 22.31
N GLU A 297 5.17 17.20 21.32
CA GLU A 297 5.18 18.66 21.19
C GLU A 297 3.80 19.21 20.81
N TYR A 298 2.94 18.38 20.20
CA TYR A 298 1.53 18.71 20.02
C TYR A 298 0.80 18.73 21.35
N ALA A 299 1.01 17.71 22.19
CA ALA A 299 0.40 17.63 23.51
C ALA A 299 0.73 18.84 24.38
N VAL A 300 2.01 19.26 24.38
CA VAL A 300 2.47 20.47 25.07
C VAL A 300 1.76 21.72 24.52
N LYS A 301 1.70 21.89 23.20
CA LYS A 301 1.10 23.09 22.58
C LYS A 301 -0.39 23.24 22.88
N TYR A 302 -1.15 22.15 22.80
CA TYR A 302 -2.62 22.19 22.92
C TYR A 302 -3.14 21.74 24.29
N GLY A 303 -2.26 21.40 25.24
CA GLY A 303 -2.63 20.99 26.59
C GLY A 303 -3.45 19.69 26.61
N VAL A 304 -3.09 18.73 25.77
CA VAL A 304 -3.78 17.42 25.67
C VAL A 304 -2.89 16.29 26.19
N GLU A 305 -3.47 15.12 26.43
CA GLU A 305 -2.74 13.98 26.97
C GLU A 305 -1.79 13.38 25.93
N PHE A 306 -0.58 13.03 26.37
CA PHE A 306 0.36 12.20 25.63
C PHE A 306 0.57 10.89 26.39
N HIS A 307 0.31 9.77 25.72
CA HIS A 307 0.50 8.44 26.28
C HIS A 307 1.80 7.85 25.71
N GLU A 308 2.87 8.00 26.48
CA GLU A 308 4.21 7.53 26.12
C GLU A 308 4.26 6.01 25.99
N GLY A 309 4.91 5.52 24.93
CA GLY A 309 5.14 4.08 24.69
C GLY A 309 3.87 3.25 24.42
N LYS A 310 2.70 3.88 24.29
CA LYS A 310 1.41 3.20 24.08
C LYS A 310 0.88 3.40 22.67
N ARG A 311 -0.07 2.54 22.28
CA ARG A 311 -0.85 2.61 21.04
C ARG A 311 -2.28 3.07 21.33
N PRO A 312 -2.98 3.69 20.36
CA PRO A 312 -4.25 4.38 20.62
C PRO A 312 -5.48 3.45 20.73
N TRP A 313 -5.30 2.13 20.59
CA TRP A 313 -6.40 1.15 20.44
C TRP A 313 -7.26 0.93 21.69
N GLY A 314 -6.82 1.45 22.84
CA GLY A 314 -7.62 1.47 24.07
C GLY A 314 -8.62 2.62 24.16
N ILE A 315 -8.62 3.56 23.21
CA ILE A 315 -9.52 4.73 23.21
C ILE A 315 -10.88 4.36 22.62
N LYS A 316 -11.96 4.79 23.29
CA LYS A 316 -13.34 4.61 22.82
C LYS A 316 -13.55 5.29 21.46
N CYS A 317 -13.96 4.52 20.45
CA CYS A 317 -14.15 5.02 19.10
C CYS A 317 -15.19 4.21 18.32
N ASP A 318 -15.69 4.81 17.24
CA ASP A 318 -16.58 4.15 16.27
C ASP A 318 -15.77 3.54 15.13
N VAL A 319 -14.69 4.23 14.73
CA VAL A 319 -13.83 3.91 13.60
C VAL A 319 -12.37 3.94 14.04
N ALA A 320 -11.61 2.89 13.70
CA ALA A 320 -10.17 2.84 13.87
C ALA A 320 -9.46 2.77 12.52
N MET A 321 -8.43 3.60 12.33
CA MET A 321 -7.61 3.63 11.11
C MET A 321 -6.13 3.44 11.45
N PRO A 322 -5.60 2.22 11.34
CA PRO A 322 -4.18 1.97 11.52
C PRO A 322 -3.36 2.43 10.30
N CYS A 323 -2.53 3.45 10.51
CA CYS A 323 -1.83 4.19 9.46
C CYS A 323 -0.33 4.41 9.78
N ALA A 324 0.26 3.62 10.68
CA ALA A 324 1.65 3.78 11.11
C ALA A 324 2.60 2.74 10.50
N THR A 325 2.41 1.45 10.79
CA THR A 325 3.36 0.39 10.42
C THR A 325 2.69 -0.98 10.39
N GLN A 326 3.38 -1.99 9.84
CA GLN A 326 2.97 -3.38 9.87
C GLN A 326 2.85 -3.91 11.30
N ASN A 327 1.89 -4.80 11.55
CA ASN A 327 1.64 -5.48 12.84
C ASN A 327 1.50 -4.52 14.05
N GLU A 328 0.94 -3.32 13.82
CA GLU A 328 0.68 -2.35 14.86
C GLU A 328 -0.62 -2.60 15.65
N VAL A 329 -1.48 -3.53 15.24
CA VAL A 329 -2.66 -3.97 16.02
C VAL A 329 -2.60 -5.47 16.25
N ASN A 330 -2.56 -5.90 17.51
CA ASN A 330 -2.58 -7.31 17.89
C ASN A 330 -3.97 -7.78 18.33
N GLU A 331 -4.10 -9.06 18.66
CA GLU A 331 -5.36 -9.69 19.09
C GLU A 331 -6.00 -8.97 20.30
N GLU A 332 -5.22 -8.64 21.32
CA GLU A 332 -5.71 -7.98 22.54
C GLU A 332 -6.27 -6.59 22.24
N GLU A 333 -5.58 -5.84 21.40
CA GLU A 333 -5.99 -4.50 20.97
C GLU A 333 -7.19 -4.53 20.04
N ALA A 334 -7.31 -5.55 19.19
CA ALA A 334 -8.50 -5.80 18.39
C ALA A 334 -9.73 -6.05 19.27
N LYS A 335 -9.59 -6.89 20.31
CA LYS A 335 -10.65 -7.13 21.31
C LYS A 335 -11.01 -5.84 22.06
N ALA A 336 -10.01 -5.05 22.45
CA ALA A 336 -10.22 -3.77 23.13
C ALA A 336 -11.00 -2.77 22.25
N LEU A 337 -10.67 -2.67 20.96
CA LEU A 337 -11.39 -1.81 20.01
C LEU A 337 -12.88 -2.19 19.93
N ILE A 338 -13.19 -3.48 19.75
CA ILE A 338 -14.58 -3.96 19.67
C ILE A 338 -15.32 -3.73 20.99
N ALA A 339 -14.69 -4.04 22.13
CA ALA A 339 -15.28 -3.79 23.45
C ALA A 339 -15.60 -2.30 23.68
N ASN A 340 -14.83 -1.42 23.04
CA ASN A 340 -15.00 0.02 23.06
C ASN A 340 -16.04 0.56 22.05
N GLY A 341 -16.74 -0.31 21.32
CA GLY A 341 -17.78 0.07 20.37
C GLY A 341 -17.29 0.36 18.95
N CYS A 342 -16.03 0.04 18.64
CA CYS A 342 -15.52 0.15 17.28
C CYS A 342 -16.24 -0.85 16.37
N PHE A 343 -16.86 -0.35 15.31
CA PHE A 343 -17.55 -1.18 14.31
C PHE A 343 -16.94 -1.08 12.91
N VAL A 344 -15.91 -0.23 12.74
CA VAL A 344 -15.14 -0.08 11.50
C VAL A 344 -13.66 -0.07 11.80
N VAL A 345 -12.91 -0.97 11.17
CA VAL A 345 -11.44 -0.91 11.11
C VAL A 345 -11.04 -0.79 9.64
N CYS A 346 -10.33 0.27 9.27
CA CYS A 346 -9.93 0.50 7.88
C CYS A 346 -8.44 0.79 7.78
N GLU A 347 -7.68 -0.13 7.19
CA GLU A 347 -6.22 -0.07 7.18
C GLU A 347 -5.71 1.01 6.21
N GLY A 348 -4.91 1.96 6.70
CA GLY A 348 -4.17 2.91 5.87
C GLY A 348 -2.72 2.49 5.63
N ALA A 349 -2.10 1.78 6.59
CA ALA A 349 -0.79 1.15 6.43
C ALA A 349 -0.89 -0.20 5.69
N ASN A 350 0.24 -0.78 5.32
CA ASN A 350 0.29 -2.13 4.73
C ASN A 350 0.39 -3.17 5.86
N MET A 351 -0.59 -4.08 5.93
CA MET A 351 -0.69 -5.16 6.93
C MET A 351 -0.51 -4.70 8.40
N PRO A 352 -1.21 -3.64 8.86
CA PRO A 352 -1.10 -3.18 10.23
C PRO A 352 -1.70 -4.15 11.27
N SER A 353 -2.72 -4.92 10.93
CA SER A 353 -3.31 -5.89 11.86
C SER A 353 -2.62 -7.25 11.75
N SER A 354 -2.33 -7.88 12.89
CA SER A 354 -1.84 -9.25 12.91
C SER A 354 -2.93 -10.23 12.45
N PRO A 355 -2.58 -11.46 11.99
CA PRO A 355 -3.58 -12.47 11.60
C PRO A 355 -4.64 -12.70 12.68
N GLU A 356 -4.22 -12.77 13.94
CA GLU A 356 -5.12 -12.98 15.09
C GLU A 356 -6.06 -11.78 15.31
N ALA A 357 -5.58 -10.55 15.06
CA ALA A 357 -6.43 -9.36 15.10
C ALA A 357 -7.51 -9.39 14.00
N ILE A 358 -7.14 -9.84 12.79
CA ILE A 358 -8.06 -9.98 11.66
C ILE A 358 -9.16 -11.00 11.98
N GLU A 359 -8.81 -12.15 12.55
CA GLU A 359 -9.77 -13.16 12.99
C GLU A 359 -10.77 -12.58 13.99
N VAL A 360 -10.30 -11.79 14.97
CA VAL A 360 -11.17 -11.11 15.93
C VAL A 360 -12.19 -10.20 15.22
N TYR A 361 -11.75 -9.42 14.22
CA TYR A 361 -12.66 -8.55 13.46
C TYR A 361 -13.69 -9.33 12.64
N GLN A 362 -13.26 -10.41 11.97
CA GLN A 362 -14.13 -11.26 11.16
C GLN A 362 -15.16 -12.00 12.02
N ASN A 363 -14.74 -12.54 13.17
CA ASN A 363 -15.61 -13.22 14.13
C ASN A 363 -16.66 -12.27 14.73
N ALA A 364 -16.25 -11.03 15.05
CA ALA A 364 -17.16 -9.99 15.52
C ALA A 364 -18.04 -9.40 14.41
N LYS A 365 -17.79 -9.76 13.14
CA LYS A 365 -18.49 -9.26 11.95
C LYS A 365 -18.54 -7.72 11.90
N ILE A 366 -17.47 -7.04 12.32
CA ILE A 366 -17.35 -5.59 12.11
C ILE A 366 -16.97 -5.29 10.65
N LEU A 367 -17.04 -4.02 10.24
CA LEU A 367 -16.58 -3.60 8.92
C LEU A 367 -15.06 -3.50 8.93
N TYR A 368 -14.37 -4.56 8.47
CA TYR A 368 -12.93 -4.58 8.35
C TYR A 368 -12.49 -4.39 6.90
N GLY A 369 -11.78 -3.30 6.62
CA GLY A 369 -11.22 -2.97 5.31
C GLY A 369 -9.73 -3.30 5.26
N LEU A 370 -9.39 -4.38 4.54
CA LEU A 370 -8.02 -4.84 4.29
C LEU A 370 -7.22 -3.81 3.48
N GLY A 371 -5.97 -3.58 3.88
CA GLY A 371 -5.05 -2.59 3.28
C GLY A 371 -4.90 -2.72 1.76
N LYS A 372 -4.90 -3.95 1.23
CA LYS A 372 -4.88 -4.24 -0.22
C LYS A 372 -5.96 -3.48 -0.98
N ALA A 373 -7.13 -3.29 -0.39
CA ALA A 373 -8.23 -2.52 -0.95
C ALA A 373 -8.27 -1.09 -0.40
N SER A 374 -8.27 -0.91 0.92
CA SER A 374 -8.53 0.39 1.55
C SER A 374 -7.44 1.43 1.29
N ASN A 375 -6.17 1.03 1.23
CA ASN A 375 -5.06 1.96 1.03
C ASN A 375 -4.61 2.05 -0.46
N ALA A 376 -5.39 1.48 -1.38
CA ALA A 376 -5.10 1.45 -2.81
C ALA A 376 -5.15 2.84 -3.48
N GLY A 377 -5.68 3.87 -2.80
CA GLY A 377 -5.75 5.23 -3.34
C GLY A 377 -4.40 5.78 -3.82
N GLY A 378 -3.30 5.48 -3.12
CA GLY A 378 -1.96 5.90 -3.53
C GLY A 378 -1.51 5.33 -4.87
N VAL A 379 -1.88 4.08 -5.17
CA VAL A 379 -1.57 3.46 -6.47
C VAL A 379 -2.59 3.83 -7.54
N ALA A 380 -3.85 4.08 -7.17
CA ALA A 380 -4.86 4.65 -8.06
C ALA A 380 -4.40 6.01 -8.62
N VAL A 381 -3.98 6.95 -7.75
CA VAL A 381 -3.45 8.26 -8.20
C VAL A 381 -2.13 8.12 -8.96
N SER A 382 -1.34 7.07 -8.71
CA SER A 382 -0.18 6.76 -9.56
C SER A 382 -0.60 6.39 -10.99
N GLY A 383 -1.66 5.60 -11.17
CA GLY A 383 -2.22 5.32 -12.49
C GLY A 383 -2.86 6.55 -13.16
N LEU A 384 -3.46 7.45 -12.37
CA LEU A 384 -3.92 8.75 -12.85
C LEU A 384 -2.77 9.67 -13.28
N GLU A 385 -1.62 9.64 -12.58
CA GLU A 385 -0.39 10.34 -12.99
C GLU A 385 0.14 9.80 -14.33
N MET A 386 0.11 8.48 -14.53
CA MET A 386 0.47 7.87 -15.83
C MET A 386 -0.47 8.32 -16.95
N SER A 387 -1.77 8.42 -16.67
CA SER A 387 -2.78 8.90 -17.62
C SER A 387 -2.50 10.36 -18.02
N GLN A 388 -2.30 11.24 -17.04
CA GLN A 388 -1.97 12.65 -17.27
C GLN A 388 -0.68 12.81 -18.09
N ASN A 389 0.35 12.02 -17.78
CA ASN A 389 1.61 12.02 -18.53
C ASN A 389 1.43 11.56 -19.98
N SER A 390 0.61 10.54 -20.22
CA SER A 390 0.31 10.03 -21.56
C SER A 390 -0.47 11.06 -22.39
N MET A 391 -1.40 11.78 -21.75
CA MET A 391 -2.16 12.87 -22.38
C MET A 391 -1.36 14.17 -22.54
N ARG A 392 -0.24 14.31 -21.81
CA ARG A 392 0.51 15.58 -21.65
C ARG A 392 -0.36 16.73 -21.13
N PHE A 393 -1.30 16.38 -20.25
CA PHE A 393 -2.28 17.31 -19.69
C PHE A 393 -2.47 17.01 -18.20
N ASN A 394 -2.44 18.04 -17.37
CA ASN A 394 -2.63 17.91 -15.93
C ASN A 394 -4.07 18.26 -15.56
N TRP A 395 -4.65 17.43 -14.69
CA TRP A 395 -5.96 17.68 -14.11
C TRP A 395 -5.89 18.63 -12.92
N THR A 396 -7.01 19.27 -12.59
CA THR A 396 -7.15 20.05 -11.35
C THR A 396 -7.18 19.13 -10.12
N ARG A 397 -7.05 19.71 -8.93
CA ARG A 397 -7.12 18.94 -7.67
C ARG A 397 -8.45 18.20 -7.57
N GLU A 398 -9.53 18.88 -7.91
CA GLU A 398 -10.92 18.40 -7.84
C GLU A 398 -11.13 17.23 -8.80
N GLU A 399 -10.66 17.36 -10.05
CA GLU A 399 -10.76 16.29 -11.04
C GLU A 399 -10.00 15.02 -10.63
N VAL A 400 -8.81 15.16 -10.01
CA VAL A 400 -8.06 13.99 -9.51
C VAL A 400 -8.75 13.38 -8.29
N ASP A 401 -9.26 14.19 -7.36
CA ASP A 401 -9.94 13.72 -6.15
C ASP A 401 -11.27 13.01 -6.48
N GLU A 402 -12.05 13.53 -7.43
CA GLU A 402 -13.28 12.89 -7.91
C GLU A 402 -13.00 11.53 -8.54
N LYS A 403 -11.96 11.42 -9.37
CA LYS A 403 -11.54 10.15 -9.97
C LYS A 403 -11.04 9.17 -8.91
N LEU A 404 -10.24 9.63 -7.95
CA LEU A 404 -9.80 8.81 -6.82
C LEU A 404 -11.01 8.26 -6.04
N HIS A 405 -11.96 9.12 -5.69
CA HIS A 405 -13.16 8.71 -4.96
C HIS A 405 -13.97 7.69 -5.75
N GLN A 406 -14.14 7.89 -7.07
CA GLN A 406 -14.82 6.90 -7.91
C GLN A 406 -14.09 5.55 -7.94
N ILE A 407 -12.76 5.55 -8.08
CA ILE A 407 -11.96 4.32 -8.05
C ILE A 407 -12.14 3.59 -6.71
N MET A 408 -12.16 4.30 -5.58
CA MET A 408 -12.39 3.67 -4.27
C MET A 408 -13.78 3.05 -4.14
N LYS A 409 -14.81 3.64 -4.76
CA LYS A 409 -16.15 3.04 -4.86
C LYS A 409 -16.16 1.79 -5.71
N ASP A 410 -15.41 1.77 -6.80
CA ASP A 410 -15.33 0.61 -7.69
C ASP A 410 -14.57 -0.55 -7.02
N ILE A 411 -13.48 -0.24 -6.28
CA ILE A 411 -12.79 -1.22 -5.42
C ILE A 411 -13.76 -1.79 -4.38
N HIS A 412 -14.50 -0.92 -3.68
CA HIS A 412 -15.50 -1.36 -2.69
C HIS A 412 -16.56 -2.26 -3.32
N SER A 413 -17.11 -1.87 -4.47
CA SER A 413 -18.13 -2.64 -5.20
C SER A 413 -17.60 -4.02 -5.59
N THR A 414 -16.34 -4.11 -6.00
CA THR A 414 -15.67 -5.38 -6.30
C THR A 414 -15.56 -6.25 -5.04
N CYS A 415 -15.15 -5.67 -3.91
CA CYS A 415 -15.08 -6.41 -2.65
C CYS A 415 -16.47 -6.88 -2.17
N VAL A 416 -17.52 -6.08 -2.38
CA VAL A 416 -18.90 -6.50 -2.09
C VAL A 416 -19.32 -7.66 -2.97
N LEU A 417 -19.04 -7.60 -4.28
CA LEU A 417 -19.42 -8.64 -5.24
C LEU A 417 -18.87 -10.01 -4.86
N TYR A 418 -17.59 -10.09 -4.52
CA TYR A 418 -16.92 -11.37 -4.21
C TYR A 418 -16.90 -11.73 -2.72
N GLY A 419 -17.20 -10.78 -1.84
CA GLY A 419 -17.13 -10.95 -0.39
C GLY A 419 -18.48 -11.10 0.31
N LYS A 420 -19.62 -10.95 -0.37
CA LYS A 420 -20.94 -10.98 0.27
C LYS A 420 -21.31 -12.38 0.77
N GLU A 421 -21.67 -12.45 2.05
CA GLU A 421 -22.07 -13.67 2.77
C GLU A 421 -23.35 -13.38 3.57
N GLY A 422 -24.50 -13.44 2.89
CA GLY A 422 -25.78 -12.97 3.43
C GLY A 422 -25.76 -11.47 3.68
N ASP A 423 -25.97 -11.05 4.92
CA ASP A 423 -25.96 -9.65 5.37
C ASP A 423 -24.56 -9.14 5.77
N TYR A 424 -23.56 -10.03 5.78
CA TYR A 424 -22.17 -9.70 6.07
C TYR A 424 -21.36 -9.58 4.77
N ILE A 425 -20.32 -8.73 4.77
CA ILE A 425 -19.37 -8.61 3.68
C ILE A 425 -18.00 -8.93 4.23
N ASN A 426 -17.42 -10.04 3.78
CA ASN A 426 -16.05 -10.42 4.04
C ASN A 426 -15.13 -9.70 3.04
N TYR A 427 -14.67 -8.51 3.38
CA TYR A 427 -13.82 -7.70 2.50
C TYR A 427 -12.44 -8.33 2.24
N VAL A 428 -11.91 -9.18 3.13
CA VAL A 428 -10.67 -9.93 2.88
C VAL A 428 -10.87 -10.88 1.72
N LYS A 429 -11.94 -11.69 1.78
CA LYS A 429 -12.34 -12.59 0.70
C LYS A 429 -12.62 -11.82 -0.59
N GLY A 430 -13.40 -10.75 -0.49
CA GLY A 430 -13.77 -9.91 -1.62
C GLY A 430 -12.58 -9.28 -2.33
N ALA A 431 -11.61 -8.74 -1.58
CA ALA A 431 -10.42 -8.11 -2.14
C ALA A 431 -9.48 -9.14 -2.82
N ASN A 432 -9.25 -10.29 -2.18
CA ASN A 432 -8.39 -11.34 -2.72
C ASN A 432 -8.99 -11.96 -3.99
N ILE A 433 -10.26 -12.36 -3.96
CA ILE A 433 -10.93 -12.96 -5.13
C ILE A 433 -11.10 -11.90 -6.23
N GLY A 434 -11.58 -10.70 -5.90
CA GLY A 434 -11.79 -9.64 -6.89
C GLY A 434 -10.50 -9.19 -7.57
N GLY A 435 -9.40 -9.09 -6.82
CA GLY A 435 -8.08 -8.82 -7.38
C GLY A 435 -7.56 -9.95 -8.26
N PHE A 436 -7.84 -11.21 -7.89
CA PHE A 436 -7.45 -12.40 -8.66
C PHE A 436 -8.20 -12.54 -9.98
N VAL A 437 -9.54 -12.46 -9.96
CA VAL A 437 -10.39 -12.77 -11.13
C VAL A 437 -9.98 -11.97 -12.37
N LYS A 438 -9.81 -10.65 -12.24
CA LYS A 438 -9.43 -9.79 -13.36
C LYS A 438 -8.07 -10.17 -13.98
N VAL A 439 -7.09 -10.54 -13.15
CA VAL A 439 -5.76 -10.97 -13.62
C VAL A 439 -5.84 -12.36 -14.24
N ALA A 440 -6.56 -13.28 -13.59
CA ALA A 440 -6.75 -14.65 -14.03
C ALA A 440 -7.44 -14.71 -15.40
N ASP A 441 -8.52 -13.94 -15.59
CA ASP A 441 -9.23 -13.85 -16.86
C ASP A 441 -8.35 -13.26 -17.97
N ALA A 442 -7.56 -12.23 -17.66
CA ALA A 442 -6.62 -11.66 -18.60
C ALA A 442 -5.54 -12.67 -19.02
N MET A 443 -4.99 -13.44 -18.08
CA MET A 443 -4.01 -14.50 -18.36
C MET A 443 -4.60 -15.66 -19.16
N LEU A 444 -5.86 -16.04 -18.92
CA LEU A 444 -6.57 -17.02 -19.73
C LEU A 444 -6.70 -16.55 -21.18
N ALA A 445 -7.14 -15.30 -21.36
CA ALA A 445 -7.35 -14.71 -22.69
C ALA A 445 -6.04 -14.54 -23.48
N GLN A 446 -4.92 -14.30 -22.79
CA GLN A 446 -3.60 -14.09 -23.41
C GLN A 446 -2.82 -15.39 -23.65
N GLY A 447 -3.33 -16.54 -23.19
CA GLY A 447 -2.73 -17.84 -23.43
C GLY A 447 -1.51 -18.15 -22.57
N LEU A 448 -0.65 -19.05 -23.06
CA LEU A 448 0.56 -19.51 -22.37
C LEU A 448 1.77 -18.69 -22.83
N VAL A 449 2.05 -17.63 -22.08
CA VAL A 449 3.19 -16.71 -22.23
C VAL A 449 3.93 -16.54 -20.92
#